data_AF-A0A929ZNL6-F1
#
_entry.id   AF-A0A929ZNL6-F1
#
_cell.length_a   1.000
_cell.length_b   1.000
_cell.length_c   1.000
_cell.angle_alpha   90.00
_cell.angle_beta   90.00
_cell.angle_gamma   90.00
#
_symmetry.space_group_name_H-M   'P 1'
#
loop_
_entity.id
_entity.type
_entity.pdbx_description
1 polymer ?
#
loop_
_entity_poly.entity_id
_entity_poly.type
_entity_poly.pdbx_seq_one_letter_code
_entity_poly.pdbx_strand_id
1 'polypeptide(L)'
;GNHVVANVEGALIDLPPQDDTSGAKQLIHAMNPKAIKVLNNMHADVWSLCNNHILDAGEEGVAQTLKLAKENHVQTVGAGMNIEEAARPLLFDEAGGIGLFSVGYRRGCKPADTNRAGCLLWNDMERIQKNIDEIKKTCRWCVIVCHGGEEFTSLPSSYTRDRYHKFLEMGADIVVAHHPHVPMNY
;
A
#
# COMPACT_ATOMS: atom_id res chain seq x y z
N GLY A 1 6.79 18.07 -10.09
CA GLY A 1 5.69 18.63 -9.29
C GLY A 1 5.85 18.20 -7.84
N ASN A 2 4.81 18.38 -7.04
CA ASN A 2 4.70 17.74 -5.72
C ASN A 2 3.74 16.55 -5.87
N HIS A 3 4.01 15.45 -5.17
CA HIS A 3 3.14 14.28 -5.12
C HIS A 3 2.60 14.10 -3.71
N VAL A 4 1.34 13.68 -3.60
CA VAL A 4 0.68 13.36 -2.34
C VAL A 4 0.24 11.89 -2.39
N VAL A 5 0.90 11.09 -1.56
CA VAL A 5 0.57 9.68 -1.38
C VAL A 5 -0.45 9.53 -0.26
N ALA A 6 -1.61 8.98 -0.57
CA ALA A 6 -2.62 8.64 0.43
C ALA A 6 -2.77 7.12 0.53
N ASN A 7 -2.79 6.61 1.76
CA ASN A 7 -3.16 5.22 1.99
C ASN A 7 -4.68 5.07 1.92
N VAL A 8 -5.14 4.21 1.02
CA VAL A 8 -6.55 3.86 0.84
C VAL A 8 -6.74 2.53 1.57
N GLU A 9 -7.00 2.63 2.87
CA GLU A 9 -7.04 1.55 3.89
C GLU A 9 -8.28 0.64 3.73
N GLY A 10 -8.67 0.30 2.51
CA GLY A 10 -9.82 -0.54 2.20
C GLY A 10 -10.23 -0.38 0.74
N ALA A 11 -10.80 -1.44 0.15
CA ALA A 11 -11.24 -1.38 -1.24
C ALA A 11 -12.31 -0.29 -1.45
N LEU A 12 -12.17 0.52 -2.50
CA LEU A 12 -13.19 1.46 -2.96
C LEU A 12 -14.25 0.72 -3.76
N ILE A 13 -15.36 0.37 -3.12
CA ILE A 13 -16.45 -0.39 -3.74
C ILE A 13 -17.79 -0.02 -3.10
N ASP A 14 -18.85 0.03 -3.91
CA ASP A 14 -20.20 0.25 -3.41
C ASP A 14 -20.77 -1.08 -2.93
N LEU A 15 -20.79 -1.28 -1.61
CA LEU A 15 -21.42 -2.46 -1.01
C LEU A 15 -22.89 -2.14 -0.71
N PRO A 16 -23.81 -3.09 -0.93
CA PRO A 16 -25.22 -2.89 -0.58
C PRO A 16 -25.39 -2.59 0.92
N PRO A 17 -26.44 -1.85 1.31
CA PRO A 17 -26.74 -1.55 2.72
C PRO A 17 -26.72 -2.84 3.57
N GLN A 18 -26.00 -2.80 4.68
CA GLN A 18 -25.88 -3.96 5.57
C GLN A 18 -27.10 -4.07 6.48
N ASP A 19 -28.19 -4.66 5.98
CA ASP A 19 -29.42 -4.92 6.74
C ASP A 19 -29.43 -6.29 7.46
N ASP A 20 -28.32 -7.05 7.43
CA ASP A 20 -28.23 -8.40 8.02
C ASP A 20 -27.17 -8.45 9.14
N THR A 21 -27.63 -8.61 10.38
CA THR A 21 -26.83 -8.71 11.61
C THR A 21 -26.19 -10.10 11.82
N SER A 22 -26.05 -10.92 10.77
CA SER A 22 -25.31 -12.18 10.87
C SER A 22 -23.78 -11.91 10.96
N GLY A 23 -23.17 -12.38 12.05
CA GLY A 23 -21.80 -12.00 12.48
C GLY A 23 -20.64 -12.28 11.50
N ALA A 24 -20.89 -12.91 10.35
CA ALA A 24 -19.90 -13.13 9.31
C ALA A 24 -19.76 -11.95 8.33
N LYS A 25 -20.75 -11.05 8.23
CA LYS A 25 -20.73 -9.89 7.30
C LYS A 25 -20.35 -8.56 7.95
N GLN A 26 -20.20 -8.54 9.28
CA GLN A 26 -19.89 -7.37 10.10
C GLN A 26 -18.42 -6.89 10.03
N LEU A 27 -17.59 -7.47 9.14
CA LEU A 27 -16.12 -7.29 9.15
C LEU A 27 -15.52 -6.84 7.81
N ILE A 28 -16.33 -6.49 6.80
CA ILE A 28 -15.78 -5.98 5.53
C ILE A 28 -15.36 -4.53 5.72
N HIS A 29 -14.06 -4.26 5.82
CA HIS A 29 -13.52 -2.91 5.86
C HIS A 29 -13.32 -2.40 4.41
N ALA A 30 -14.38 -1.84 3.85
CA ALA A 30 -14.38 -1.22 2.52
C ALA A 30 -14.69 0.28 2.62
N MET A 31 -14.24 1.03 1.62
CA MET A 31 -14.45 2.47 1.52
C MET A 31 -15.53 2.77 0.46
N ASN A 32 -16.50 3.62 0.82
CA ASN A 32 -17.47 4.10 -0.16
C ASN A 32 -16.77 4.94 -1.24
N PRO A 33 -17.02 4.73 -2.55
CA PRO A 33 -16.39 5.50 -3.64
C PRO A 33 -16.53 7.02 -3.52
N LYS A 34 -17.51 7.54 -2.77
CA LYS A 34 -17.61 8.98 -2.46
C LYS A 34 -16.37 9.54 -1.72
N ALA A 35 -15.58 8.68 -1.07
CA ALA A 35 -14.30 9.05 -0.46
C ALA A 35 -13.29 9.61 -1.47
N ILE A 36 -13.41 9.28 -2.76
CA ILE A 36 -12.57 9.85 -3.84
C ILE A 36 -12.66 11.38 -3.86
N LYS A 37 -13.81 11.97 -3.52
CA LYS A 37 -13.93 13.43 -3.40
C LYS A 37 -12.99 14.00 -2.34
N VAL A 38 -12.81 13.29 -1.22
CA VAL A 38 -11.89 13.69 -0.16
C VAL A 38 -10.44 13.54 -0.64
N LEU A 39 -10.11 12.40 -1.28
CA LEU A 39 -8.79 12.15 -1.85
C LEU A 39 -8.41 13.22 -2.89
N ASN A 40 -9.34 13.64 -3.74
CA ASN A 40 -9.13 14.70 -4.71
C ASN A 40 -8.94 16.08 -4.06
N ASN A 41 -9.71 16.39 -3.01
CA ASN A 41 -9.58 17.65 -2.27
C ASN A 41 -8.23 17.78 -1.54
N MET A 42 -7.62 16.67 -1.15
CA MET A 42 -6.26 16.65 -0.58
C MET A 42 -5.16 16.51 -1.65
N HIS A 43 -5.54 16.54 -2.94
CA HIS A 43 -4.65 16.39 -4.08
C HIS A 43 -3.84 15.08 -4.07
N ALA A 44 -4.42 14.00 -3.53
CA ALA A 44 -3.81 12.68 -3.53
C ALA A 44 -3.77 12.10 -4.95
N ASP A 45 -2.62 12.22 -5.60
CA ASP A 45 -2.35 11.74 -6.96
C ASP A 45 -1.68 10.36 -6.99
N VAL A 46 -1.39 9.80 -5.81
CA VAL A 46 -0.95 8.42 -5.62
C VAL A 46 -1.76 7.75 -4.51
N TRP A 47 -2.35 6.59 -4.79
CA TRP A 47 -3.00 5.74 -3.80
C TRP A 47 -2.12 4.55 -3.44
N SER A 48 -1.69 4.47 -2.17
CA SER A 48 -1.09 3.26 -1.61
C SER A 48 -2.20 2.31 -1.20
N LEU A 49 -2.22 1.14 -1.83
CA LEU A 49 -3.26 0.11 -1.67
C LEU A 49 -2.76 -1.09 -0.88
N CYS A 50 -1.46 -1.15 -0.55
CA CYS A 50 -0.94 -2.22 0.26
C CYS A 50 -1.40 -2.05 1.71
N ASN A 51 -2.37 -2.84 2.14
CA ASN A 51 -2.83 -2.88 3.53
C ASN A 51 -3.58 -4.19 3.85
N ASN A 52 -3.94 -4.39 5.11
CA ASN A 52 -4.64 -5.60 5.54
C ASN A 52 -6.10 -5.66 5.07
N HIS A 53 -6.69 -4.52 4.67
CA HIS A 53 -8.11 -4.39 4.30
C HIS A 53 -8.39 -4.37 2.78
N ILE A 54 -7.36 -4.27 1.94
CA ILE A 54 -7.52 -4.14 0.48
C ILE A 54 -8.30 -5.30 -0.16
N LEU A 55 -8.28 -6.47 0.47
CA LEU A 55 -8.93 -7.70 0.02
C LEU A 55 -10.15 -8.10 0.87
N ASP A 56 -10.69 -7.21 1.71
CA ASP A 56 -11.89 -7.51 2.50
C ASP A 56 -13.14 -7.63 1.64
N ALA A 57 -13.19 -6.89 0.52
CA ALA A 57 -14.20 -7.04 -0.53
C ALA A 57 -13.75 -7.99 -1.66
N GLY A 58 -12.75 -8.85 -1.41
CA GLY A 58 -12.22 -9.79 -2.40
C GLY A 58 -11.53 -9.13 -3.59
N GLU A 59 -11.20 -9.93 -4.60
CA GLU A 59 -10.50 -9.46 -5.81
C GLU A 59 -11.32 -8.47 -6.64
N GLU A 60 -12.65 -8.54 -6.54
CA GLU A 60 -13.56 -7.55 -7.15
C GLU A 60 -13.36 -6.15 -6.54
N GLY A 61 -13.19 -6.07 -5.21
CA GLY A 61 -12.86 -4.82 -4.53
C GLY A 61 -11.53 -4.22 -5.01
N VAL A 62 -10.51 -5.06 -5.18
CA VAL A 62 -9.21 -4.63 -5.71
C VAL A 62 -9.36 -4.11 -7.14
N ALA A 63 -10.01 -4.89 -8.01
CA ALA A 63 -10.23 -4.53 -9.41
C ALA A 63 -11.01 -3.22 -9.55
N GLN A 64 -12.07 -3.05 -8.75
CA GLN A 64 -12.88 -1.83 -8.74
C GLN A 64 -12.07 -0.62 -8.24
N THR A 65 -11.24 -0.80 -7.21
CA THR A 65 -10.36 0.26 -6.71
C THR A 65 -9.36 0.72 -7.77
N LEU A 66 -8.69 -0.22 -8.44
CA LEU A 66 -7.74 0.06 -9.54
C LEU A 66 -8.44 0.75 -10.72
N LYS A 67 -9.65 0.31 -11.07
CA LYS A 67 -10.48 0.95 -12.11
C LYS A 67 -10.81 2.40 -11.75
N LEU A 68 -11.30 2.64 -10.53
CA LEU A 68 -11.62 3.99 -10.05
C LEU A 68 -10.41 4.91 -10.02
N ALA A 69 -9.23 4.40 -9.63
CA ALA A 69 -7.99 5.16 -9.67
C ALA A 69 -7.67 5.62 -11.09
N LYS A 70 -7.75 4.69 -12.05
CA LYS A 70 -7.52 4.98 -13.48
C LYS A 70 -8.50 6.01 -14.02
N GLU A 71 -9.79 5.89 -13.70
CA GLU A 71 -10.84 6.83 -14.11
C GLU A 71 -10.65 8.24 -13.53
N ASN A 72 -9.97 8.35 -12.39
CA ASN A 72 -9.65 9.63 -11.74
C ASN A 72 -8.22 10.11 -12.04
N HIS A 73 -7.51 9.48 -12.98
CA HIS A 73 -6.13 9.81 -13.33
C HIS A 73 -5.14 9.74 -12.15
N VAL A 74 -5.38 8.81 -11.23
CA VAL A 74 -4.53 8.57 -10.05
C VAL A 74 -3.66 7.34 -10.27
N GLN A 75 -2.39 7.43 -9.86
CA GLN A 75 -1.48 6.29 -9.86
C GLN A 75 -1.68 5.43 -8.61
N THR A 76 -1.43 4.12 -8.72
CA THR A 76 -1.59 3.19 -7.60
C THR A 76 -0.32 2.42 -7.33
N VAL A 77 -0.11 2.03 -6.08
CA VAL A 77 1.05 1.25 -5.66
C VAL A 77 0.67 0.26 -4.55
N GLY A 78 1.37 -0.87 -4.49
CA GLY A 78 1.30 -1.78 -3.34
C GLY A 78 0.23 -2.87 -3.38
N ALA A 79 -0.72 -2.78 -4.29
CA ALA A 79 -1.63 -3.88 -4.60
C ALA A 79 -1.90 -3.94 -6.10
N GLY A 80 -2.22 -5.13 -6.60
CA GLY A 80 -2.49 -5.40 -8.00
C GLY A 80 -3.28 -6.68 -8.17
N MET A 81 -3.67 -6.99 -9.41
CA MET A 81 -4.37 -8.25 -9.75
C MET A 81 -3.42 -9.46 -9.82
N ASN A 82 -2.12 -9.21 -9.67
CA ASN A 82 -1.05 -10.19 -9.58
C ASN A 82 0.19 -9.56 -8.92
N ILE A 83 1.19 -10.37 -8.62
CA ILE A 83 2.41 -9.95 -7.94
C ILE A 83 3.25 -8.94 -8.73
N GLU A 84 3.24 -9.00 -10.07
CA GLU A 84 4.00 -8.07 -10.92
C GLU A 84 3.38 -6.67 -10.93
N GLU A 85 2.05 -6.57 -10.80
CA GLU A 85 1.36 -5.30 -10.56
C GLU A 85 1.56 -4.80 -9.13
N ALA A 86 1.35 -5.67 -8.13
CA ALA A 86 1.46 -5.30 -6.72
C ALA A 86 2.87 -4.83 -6.33
N ALA A 87 3.90 -5.41 -6.95
CA ALA A 87 5.29 -5.06 -6.72
C ALA A 87 5.81 -3.92 -7.60
N ARG A 88 5.02 -3.40 -8.56
CA ARG A 88 5.52 -2.42 -9.51
C ARG A 88 5.85 -1.08 -8.82
N PRO A 89 7.08 -0.57 -8.95
CA PRO A 89 7.39 0.75 -8.44
C PRO A 89 6.80 1.83 -9.36
N LEU A 90 6.44 2.97 -8.76
CA LEU A 90 6.21 4.22 -9.46
C LEU A 90 7.53 4.98 -9.56
N LEU A 91 7.79 5.59 -10.71
CA LEU A 91 8.98 6.40 -10.95
C LEU A 91 8.55 7.83 -11.31
N PHE A 92 9.19 8.80 -10.68
CA PHE A 92 8.94 10.22 -10.85
C PHE A 92 10.26 10.91 -11.19
N ASP A 93 10.28 11.90 -12.08
CA ASP A 93 11.50 12.59 -12.52
C ASP A 93 11.97 13.67 -11.52
N GLU A 94 11.08 14.04 -10.62
CA GLU A 94 11.26 15.03 -9.57
C GLU A 94 12.48 14.74 -8.68
N ALA A 95 13.10 15.80 -8.16
CA ALA A 95 14.21 15.69 -7.20
C ALA A 95 15.39 14.79 -7.65
N GLY A 96 15.61 14.64 -8.97
CA GLY A 96 16.65 13.78 -9.54
C GLY A 96 16.24 12.31 -9.67
N GLY A 97 14.94 12.03 -9.68
CA GLY A 97 14.38 10.70 -9.76
C GLY A 97 13.93 10.19 -8.38
N ILE A 98 12.66 9.83 -8.25
CA ILE A 98 12.09 9.16 -7.08
C ILE A 98 11.45 7.85 -7.54
N GLY A 99 11.92 6.73 -7.01
CA GLY A 99 11.22 5.46 -7.11
C GLY A 99 10.47 5.16 -5.82
N LEU A 100 9.21 4.76 -5.92
CA LEU A 100 8.32 4.49 -4.80
C LEU A 100 7.62 3.15 -4.97
N PHE A 101 7.68 2.27 -3.98
CA PHE A 101 6.88 1.05 -3.92
C PHE A 101 6.36 0.79 -2.50
N SER A 102 5.33 -0.06 -2.37
CA SER A 102 4.75 -0.38 -1.07
C SER A 102 4.89 -1.85 -0.71
N VAL A 103 4.98 -2.14 0.58
CA VAL A 103 5.07 -3.49 1.13
C VAL A 103 4.16 -3.67 2.34
N GLY A 104 3.65 -4.89 2.52
CA GLY A 104 2.67 -5.22 3.55
C GLY A 104 3.18 -6.22 4.56
N TYR A 105 2.81 -6.06 5.83
CA TYR A 105 3.18 -7.00 6.86
C TYR A 105 2.46 -8.34 6.70
N ARG A 106 3.21 -9.44 6.81
CA ARG A 106 2.71 -10.80 6.56
C ARG A 106 1.55 -11.23 7.47
N ARG A 107 1.43 -10.67 8.68
CA ARG A 107 0.41 -11.11 9.64
C ARG A 107 -1.00 -10.60 9.31
N GLY A 108 -1.13 -9.56 8.49
CA GLY A 108 -2.44 -9.00 8.13
C GLY A 108 -2.64 -8.77 6.63
N CYS A 109 -1.60 -8.42 5.88
CA CYS A 109 -1.72 -8.26 4.44
C CYS A 109 -1.79 -9.62 3.73
N LYS A 110 -2.69 -9.74 2.76
CA LYS A 110 -2.83 -10.93 1.92
C LYS A 110 -1.90 -10.81 0.69
N PRO A 111 -1.08 -11.83 0.38
CA PRO A 111 -0.12 -11.75 -0.72
C PRO A 111 -0.82 -11.82 -2.08
N ALA A 112 -0.32 -11.07 -3.05
CA ALA A 112 -0.56 -11.36 -4.45
C ALA A 112 0.26 -12.59 -4.88
N ASP A 113 -0.22 -13.32 -5.90
CA ASP A 113 0.55 -14.34 -6.60
C ASP A 113 0.50 -14.12 -8.12
N THR A 114 0.87 -15.10 -8.93
CA THR A 114 0.86 -14.96 -10.39
C THR A 114 -0.53 -14.74 -10.98
N ASN A 115 -1.59 -15.19 -10.31
CA ASN A 115 -2.98 -15.19 -10.80
C ASN A 115 -4.00 -14.65 -9.77
N ARG A 116 -3.55 -14.12 -8.64
CA ARG A 116 -4.41 -13.60 -7.58
C ARG A 116 -4.02 -12.19 -7.17
N ALA A 117 -5.05 -11.38 -6.95
CA ALA A 117 -4.88 -10.06 -6.41
C ALA A 117 -4.32 -10.08 -4.99
N GLY A 118 -3.63 -9.00 -4.60
CA GLY A 118 -3.13 -8.81 -3.25
C GLY A 118 -1.94 -7.86 -3.19
N CYS A 119 -1.14 -7.99 -2.14
CA CYS A 119 -0.01 -7.11 -1.85
C CYS A 119 1.35 -7.77 -2.10
N LEU A 120 2.38 -6.94 -2.33
CA LEU A 120 3.77 -7.35 -2.09
C LEU A 120 4.01 -7.45 -0.58
N LEU A 121 4.34 -8.63 -0.06
CA LEU A 121 4.62 -8.79 1.37
C LEU A 121 6.07 -8.51 1.71
N TRP A 122 6.30 -7.95 2.90
CA TRP A 122 7.61 -7.55 3.38
C TRP A 122 8.62 -8.70 3.54
N ASN A 123 8.17 -9.96 3.48
CA ASN A 123 9.01 -11.15 3.58
C ASN A 123 9.49 -11.67 2.23
N ASP A 124 9.00 -11.12 1.11
CA ASP A 124 9.58 -11.36 -0.23
C ASP A 124 10.81 -10.45 -0.43
N MET A 125 11.87 -10.77 0.32
CA MET A 125 13.10 -9.95 0.37
C MET A 125 13.82 -9.90 -0.97
N GLU A 126 13.71 -10.94 -1.79
CA GLU A 126 14.33 -10.99 -3.12
C GLU A 126 13.69 -9.95 -4.05
N ARG A 127 12.36 -9.90 -4.08
CA ARG A 127 11.63 -8.93 -4.92
C ARG A 127 11.80 -7.51 -4.41
N ILE A 128 11.87 -7.32 -3.10
CA ILE A 128 12.16 -6.02 -2.49
C ILE A 128 13.57 -5.57 -2.86
N GLN A 129 14.59 -6.44 -2.77
CA GLN A 129 15.96 -6.09 -3.21
C GLN A 129 15.97 -5.73 -4.69
N LYS A 130 15.32 -6.53 -5.53
CA LYS A 130 15.22 -6.26 -6.97
C LYS A 130 14.60 -4.90 -7.25
N ASN A 131 13.51 -4.54 -6.58
CA ASN A 131 12.88 -3.23 -6.74
C ASN A 131 13.82 -2.10 -6.34
N ILE A 132 14.51 -2.23 -5.21
CA ILE A 132 15.51 -1.24 -4.76
C ILE A 132 16.59 -1.09 -5.83
N ASP A 133 17.17 -2.21 -6.29
CA ASP A 133 18.24 -2.21 -7.29
C ASP A 133 17.78 -1.55 -8.60
N GLU A 134 16.57 -1.85 -9.10
CA GLU A 134 16.03 -1.23 -10.31
C GLU A 134 15.80 0.27 -10.13
N ILE A 135 15.25 0.70 -8.99
CA ILE A 135 15.06 2.12 -8.68
C ILE A 135 16.41 2.84 -8.63
N LYS A 136 17.41 2.28 -7.96
CA LYS A 136 18.72 2.94 -7.77
C LYS A 136 19.53 3.04 -9.06
N LYS A 137 19.15 2.35 -10.15
CA LYS A 137 19.77 2.55 -11.48
C LYS A 137 19.41 3.89 -12.11
N THR A 138 18.21 4.40 -11.87
CA THR A 138 17.66 5.56 -12.59
C THR A 138 17.18 6.68 -11.69
N CYS A 139 16.94 6.42 -10.40
CA CYS A 139 16.44 7.39 -9.44
C CYS A 139 17.45 7.68 -8.34
N ARG A 140 17.52 8.96 -7.95
CA ARG A 140 18.27 9.39 -6.77
C ARG A 140 17.71 8.79 -5.48
N TRP A 141 16.37 8.80 -5.34
CA TRP A 141 15.67 8.41 -4.11
C TRP A 141 14.89 7.11 -4.31
N CYS A 142 14.99 6.20 -3.35
CA CYS A 142 14.18 5.00 -3.21
C CYS A 142 13.34 5.09 -1.93
N VAL A 143 12.01 5.12 -2.10
CA VAL A 143 11.04 5.28 -1.02
C VAL A 143 10.20 4.00 -0.90
N ILE A 144 10.10 3.48 0.32
CA ILE A 144 9.24 2.35 0.64
C ILE A 144 8.11 2.81 1.54
N VAL A 145 6.87 2.60 1.11
CA VAL A 145 5.68 2.78 1.94
C VAL A 145 5.33 1.45 2.57
N CYS A 146 5.49 1.33 3.89
CA CYS A 146 5.27 0.09 4.61
C CYS A 146 3.97 0.14 5.40
N HIS A 147 3.02 -0.73 5.03
CA HIS A 147 1.90 -1.03 5.88
C HIS A 147 2.32 -2.15 6.84
N GLY A 148 2.67 -1.79 8.08
CA GLY A 148 3.17 -2.72 9.08
C GLY A 148 3.48 -2.03 10.41
N GLY A 149 3.49 -2.82 11.48
CA GLY A 149 3.58 -2.34 12.86
C GLY A 149 2.56 -3.04 13.74
N GLU A 150 2.60 -2.77 15.03
CA GLU A 150 1.62 -3.30 15.98
C GLU A 150 0.58 -2.22 16.29
N GLU A 151 -0.70 -2.55 16.10
CA GLU A 151 -1.82 -1.63 16.34
C GLU A 151 -1.76 -1.00 17.74
N PHE A 152 -2.01 0.31 17.78
CA PHE A 152 -2.10 1.12 19.00
C PHE A 152 -0.83 1.16 19.85
N THR A 153 0.33 0.91 19.24
CA THR A 153 1.65 1.04 19.89
C THR A 153 2.43 2.21 19.32
N SER A 154 2.98 3.06 20.19
CA SER A 154 3.75 4.26 19.78
C SER A 154 5.22 3.96 19.46
N LEU A 155 5.67 2.73 19.70
CA LEU A 155 7.00 2.23 19.40
C LEU A 155 6.87 0.88 18.71
N PRO A 156 7.52 0.67 17.55
CA PRO A 156 7.45 -0.61 16.85
C PRO A 156 8.11 -1.71 17.68
N SER A 157 7.62 -2.94 17.56
CA SER A 157 8.33 -4.11 18.11
C SER A 157 9.74 -4.22 17.50
N SER A 158 10.65 -4.93 18.18
CA SER A 158 11.99 -5.18 17.61
C SER A 158 11.91 -5.82 16.23
N TYR A 159 10.98 -6.77 16.04
CA TYR A 159 10.75 -7.41 14.75
C TYR A 159 10.36 -6.42 13.64
N THR A 160 9.41 -5.52 13.92
CA THR A 160 8.99 -4.49 12.94
C THR A 160 10.11 -3.49 12.69
N ARG A 161 10.79 -3.05 13.75
CA ARG A 161 11.93 -2.12 13.67
C ARG A 161 13.07 -2.68 12.82
N ASP A 162 13.46 -3.93 13.06
CA ASP A 162 14.52 -4.61 12.33
C ASP A 162 14.15 -4.76 10.84
N ARG A 163 12.85 -4.91 10.53
CA ARG A 163 12.39 -4.88 9.13
C ARG A 163 12.60 -3.53 8.46
N TYR A 164 12.23 -2.43 9.13
CA TYR A 164 12.45 -1.08 8.58
C TYR A 164 13.93 -0.80 8.35
N HIS A 165 14.78 -1.12 9.33
CA HIS A 165 16.23 -1.01 9.16
C HIS A 165 16.75 -1.87 8.03
N LYS A 166 16.22 -3.09 7.87
CA LYS A 166 16.68 -3.97 6.81
C LYS A 166 16.45 -3.37 5.43
N PHE A 167 15.33 -2.69 5.22
CA PHE A 167 15.07 -1.99 3.96
C PHE A 167 16.09 -0.87 3.68
N LEU A 168 16.46 -0.11 4.71
CA LEU A 168 17.49 0.93 4.59
C LEU A 168 18.87 0.31 4.27
N GLU A 169 19.23 -0.78 4.94
CA GLU A 169 20.48 -1.51 4.66
C GLU A 169 20.54 -2.05 3.22
N MET A 170 19.39 -2.40 2.64
CA MET A 170 19.29 -2.90 1.27
C MET A 170 19.45 -1.78 0.23
N GLY A 171 19.44 -0.52 0.64
CA GLY A 171 19.65 0.64 -0.24
C GLY A 171 18.43 1.56 -0.41
N ALA A 172 17.33 1.32 0.30
CA ALA A 172 16.24 2.30 0.37
C ALA A 172 16.71 3.55 1.12
N ASP A 173 16.29 4.73 0.65
CA ASP A 173 16.67 5.99 1.27
C ASP A 173 15.65 6.42 2.34
N ILE A 174 14.38 6.06 2.16
CA ILE A 174 13.28 6.45 3.05
C ILE A 174 12.32 5.27 3.24
N VAL A 175 11.90 5.04 4.48
CA VAL A 175 10.80 4.12 4.84
C VAL A 175 9.72 4.94 5.54
N VAL A 176 8.53 4.99 4.95
CA VAL A 176 7.34 5.63 5.54
C VAL A 176 6.39 4.53 5.99
N ALA A 177 6.19 4.39 7.30
CA ALA A 177 5.34 3.34 7.86
C ALA A 177 3.97 3.84 8.32
N HIS A 178 2.94 3.02 8.13
CA HIS A 178 1.59 3.17 8.67
C HIS A 178 1.03 1.80 9.07
N HIS A 179 -0.21 1.75 9.59
CA HIS A 179 -0.93 0.60 10.19
C HIS A 179 -1.23 0.77 11.69
N PRO A 180 -0.30 1.22 12.56
CA PRO A 180 -0.55 1.26 14.01
C PRO A 180 -1.70 2.16 14.50
N HIS A 181 -2.32 2.96 13.63
CA HIS A 181 -3.34 3.97 13.98
C HIS A 181 -2.90 5.02 15.01
N VAL A 182 -1.60 5.09 15.29
CA VAL A 182 -0.96 6.09 16.15
C VAL A 182 0.32 6.59 15.49
N PRO A 183 0.60 7.90 15.50
CA PRO A 183 1.90 8.41 15.07
C PRO A 183 3.02 7.82 15.94
N MET A 184 4.01 7.21 15.32
CA MET A 184 5.22 6.75 15.98
C MET A 184 6.31 7.80 15.81
N ASN A 185 7.03 8.12 16.88
CA ASN A 185 8.19 9.01 16.84
C ASN A 185 9.46 8.15 16.75
N TYR A 186 9.68 7.57 15.58
CA TYR A 186 10.75 6.62 15.31
C TYR A 186 11.45 6.96 13.99
#